data_AF-A0A7C4QKA2-F1
#
_entry.id   AF-A0A7C4QKA2-F1
#
_cell.length_a   1.000
_cell.length_b   1.000
_cell.length_c   1.000
_cell.angle_alpha   90.00
_cell.angle_beta   90.00
_cell.angle_gamma   90.00
#
_symmetry.space_group_name_H-M   'P 1'
#
loop_
_entity.id
_entity.type
_entity.pdbx_description
1 polymer ?
#
loop_
_entity_poly.entity_id
_entity_poly.type
_entity_poly.pdbx_seq_one_letter_code
_entity_poly.pdbx_strand_id
1 'polypeptide(L)'
;MPAIEIGRICVKLRGREAGRKCVIVDIIDENFVLVTGPKSLSGVKRRKVNVNHIEPTDRKINIKNNATDEEVLQALRDSGLEDYMRERVKITPKELIYVKSQATIAK
;
A
#
# COMPACT_ATOMS: atom_id res chain seq x y z
N MET A 1 -9.91 13.44 -1.10
CA MET A 1 -8.78 13.16 -0.18
C MET A 1 -8.67 11.65 -0.02
N PRO A 2 -7.61 10.97 -0.49
CA PRO A 2 -7.48 9.56 -0.20
C PRO A 2 -7.14 9.40 1.28
N ALA A 3 -8.17 9.09 2.07
CA ALA A 3 -8.04 8.87 3.51
C ALA A 3 -7.09 7.68 3.74
N ILE A 4 -5.99 7.97 4.44
CA ILE A 4 -5.06 6.95 4.92
C ILE A 4 -5.79 6.22 6.03
N GLU A 5 -6.38 5.09 5.66
CA GLU A 5 -7.18 4.26 6.54
C GLU A 5 -6.53 2.88 6.64
N ILE A 6 -6.73 2.25 7.79
CA ILE A 6 -6.34 0.87 8.01
C ILE A 6 -7.05 -0.03 6.99
N GLY A 7 -6.30 -0.97 6.42
CA GLY A 7 -6.76 -1.88 5.38
C GLY A 7 -6.73 -1.32 3.97
N ARG A 8 -6.33 -0.06 3.78
CA ARG A 8 -6.18 0.49 2.42
C ARG A 8 -4.94 -0.10 1.74
N ILE A 9 -5.09 -0.45 0.45
CA ILE A 9 -3.96 -0.89 -0.37
C ILE A 9 -3.21 0.34 -0.85
N CYS A 10 -1.88 0.25 -0.87
CA CYS A 10 -0.99 1.29 -1.34
C CYS A 10 0.09 0.70 -2.24
N VAL A 11 0.64 1.54 -3.12
CA VAL A 11 1.82 1.20 -3.93
C VAL A 11 3.01 1.95 -3.38
N LYS A 12 4.15 1.27 -3.21
CA LYS A 12 5.41 1.94 -2.89
C LYS A 12 5.97 2.62 -4.13
N LEU A 13 6.16 3.93 -4.06
CA LEU A 13 6.71 4.73 -5.15
C LEU A 13 8.24 4.69 -5.20
N ARG A 14 8.89 4.53 -4.04
CA ARG A 14 10.35 4.70 -3.90
C ARG A 14 10.99 3.61 -3.05
N GLY A 15 12.27 3.34 -3.31
CA GLY A 15 13.12 2.40 -2.56
C GLY A 15 13.24 1.01 -3.16
N ARG A 16 13.83 0.07 -2.40
CA ARG A 16 14.11 -1.33 -2.85
C ARG A 16 12.85 -2.12 -3.23
N GLU A 17 11.70 -1.70 -2.71
CA GLU A 17 10.40 -2.32 -2.94
C GLU A 17 9.49 -1.43 -3.80
N ALA A 18 10.05 -0.46 -4.53
CA ALA A 18 9.29 0.36 -5.46
C ALA A 18 8.53 -0.51 -6.48
N GLY A 19 7.29 -0.16 -6.76
CA GLY A 19 6.41 -0.88 -7.67
C GLY A 19 5.66 -2.06 -7.03
N ARG A 20 5.90 -2.33 -5.73
CA ARG A 20 5.19 -3.36 -4.99
C ARG A 20 4.00 -2.78 -4.24
N LYS A 21 2.94 -3.58 -4.14
CA LYS A 21 1.72 -3.22 -3.40
C LYS A 21 1.83 -3.70 -1.95
N CYS A 22 1.30 -2.90 -1.03
CA CYS A 22 1.27 -3.15 0.40
C CYS A 22 -0.05 -2.70 0.99
N VAL A 23 -0.36 -3.13 2.21
CA VAL A 23 -1.57 -2.77 2.95
C VAL A 23 -1.15 -2.04 4.22
N ILE A 24 -1.88 -0.99 4.57
CA ILE A 24 -1.71 -0.27 5.82
C ILE A 24 -2.36 -1.09 6.93
N VAL A 25 -1.58 -1.45 7.94
CA VAL A 25 -2.04 -2.24 9.08
C VAL A 25 -2.31 -1.37 10.30
N ASP A 26 -1.52 -0.30 10.45
CA ASP A 26 -1.60 0.61 11.58
C ASP A 26 -1.10 2.01 11.19
N ILE A 27 -1.62 3.02 11.86
CA ILE A 27 -1.25 4.43 11.66
C ILE A 27 -0.57 4.87 12.94
N ILE A 28 0.74 5.10 12.86
CA ILE A 28 1.54 5.44 14.04
C ILE A 28 1.45 6.94 14.28
N ASP A 29 1.70 7.72 13.23
CA ASP A 29 1.73 9.18 13.23
C ASP A 29 1.09 9.71 11.94
N GLU A 30 0.85 11.02 11.83
CA GLU A 30 0.37 11.65 10.59
C GLU A 30 1.29 11.42 9.39
N ASN A 31 2.59 11.29 9.65
CA ASN A 31 3.62 11.11 8.62
C ASN A 31 4.05 9.66 8.42
N PHE A 32 3.69 8.76 9.32
CA PHE A 32 4.21 7.40 9.32
C PHE A 32 3.14 6.35 9.55
N VAL A 33 3.17 5.35 8.68
CA VAL A 33 2.27 4.20 8.75
C VAL A 33 3.05 2.90 8.82
N LEU A 34 2.44 1.91 9.47
CA LEU A 34 2.91 0.54 9.45
C LEU A 34 2.26 -0.15 8.26
N VAL A 35 3.08 -0.58 7.31
CA VAL A 35 2.60 -1.38 6.18
C VAL A 35 3.04 -2.82 6.35
N THR A 36 2.19 -3.73 5.90
CA THR A 36 2.57 -5.12 5.65
C THR A 36 2.25 -5.48 4.20
N GLY A 37 2.98 -6.45 3.69
CA GLY A 37 2.59 -7.16 2.49
C GLY A 37 2.96 -8.62 2.73
N PRO A 38 2.02 -9.58 2.61
CA PRO A 38 2.37 -10.97 2.87
C PRO A 38 3.58 -11.34 2.02
N LYS A 39 4.62 -11.87 2.66
CA LYS A 39 5.92 -12.11 2.02
C LYS A 39 5.78 -13.05 0.81
N SER A 40 4.79 -13.92 0.87
CA SER A 40 4.40 -14.86 -0.18
C SER A 40 3.76 -14.22 -1.42
N LEU A 41 3.19 -13.01 -1.30
CA LEU A 41 2.45 -12.33 -2.38
C LEU A 41 3.26 -11.17 -2.96
N SER A 42 3.48 -10.11 -2.16
CA SER A 42 4.17 -8.91 -2.62
C SER A 42 5.65 -8.86 -2.19
N GLY A 43 6.05 -9.68 -1.22
CA GLY A 43 7.41 -9.71 -0.70
C GLY A 43 7.83 -8.43 0.04
N VAL A 44 6.86 -7.63 0.49
CA VAL A 44 7.09 -6.40 1.27
C VAL A 44 7.17 -6.75 2.74
N LYS A 45 8.32 -6.56 3.38
CA LYS A 45 8.41 -6.82 4.84
C LYS A 45 7.61 -5.77 5.63
N ARG A 46 6.97 -6.22 6.71
CA ARG A 46 6.34 -5.35 7.72
C ARG A 46 7.34 -4.28 8.17
N ARG A 47 7.02 -3.02 7.94
CA ARG A 47 7.91 -1.89 8.30
C ARG A 47 7.15 -0.58 8.45
N LYS A 48 7.73 0.32 9.26
CA LYS A 48 7.34 1.73 9.30
C LYS A 48 7.79 2.41 8.01
N VAL A 49 6.88 3.10 7.34
CA VAL A 49 7.16 3.87 6.12
C VAL A 49 6.52 5.23 6.22
N ASN A 50 7.19 6.20 5.60
CA ASN A 50 6.64 7.54 5.47
C ASN A 50 5.50 7.55 4.46
N VAL A 51 4.44 8.28 4.77
CA VAL A 51 3.27 8.48 3.91
C VAL A 51 3.66 9.02 2.53
N ASN A 52 4.68 9.87 2.43
CA ASN A 52 5.14 10.45 1.15
C ASN A 52 5.73 9.42 0.17
N HIS A 53 6.06 8.21 0.64
CA HIS A 53 6.65 7.14 -0.19
C HIS A 53 5.63 6.11 -0.68
N ILE A 54 4.38 6.24 -0.22
CA ILE A 54 3.28 5.36 -0.58
C ILE A 54 2.20 6.17 -1.27
N GLU A 55 1.53 5.52 -2.21
CA GLU A 55 0.34 6.08 -2.84
C GLU A 55 -0.85 5.17 -2.53
N PRO A 56 -1.85 5.66 -1.79
CA PRO A 56 -3.07 4.90 -1.53
C PRO A 56 -3.84 4.67 -2.84
N THR A 57 -4.33 3.45 -3.03
CA THR A 57 -5.22 3.09 -4.13
C THR A 57 -6.68 3.11 -3.68
N ASP A 58 -7.61 3.03 -4.63
CA ASP A 58 -9.04 3.08 -4.33
C ASP A 58 -9.52 1.85 -3.56
N ARG A 59 -8.79 0.73 -3.67
CA ARG A 59 -9.13 -0.56 -3.06
C ARG A 59 -8.85 -0.57 -1.56
N LYS A 60 -9.82 -1.08 -0.80
CA LYS A 60 -9.76 -1.24 0.65
C LYS A 60 -10.08 -2.69 1.02
N ILE A 61 -9.40 -3.19 2.02
CA ILE A 61 -9.64 -4.47 2.68
C ILE A 61 -10.11 -4.15 4.09
N ASN A 62 -11.04 -4.95 4.61
CA ASN A 62 -11.49 -4.78 5.99
C ASN A 62 -10.59 -5.62 6.91
N ILE A 63 -9.73 -4.96 7.69
CA ILE A 63 -8.87 -5.62 8.68
C ILE A 63 -8.97 -4.90 10.02
N LYS A 64 -8.68 -5.62 11.10
CA LYS A 64 -8.53 -5.02 12.43
C LYS A 64 -7.20 -4.27 12.53
N ASN A 65 -7.18 -3.31 13.44
CA ASN A 65 -5.98 -2.55 13.76
C ASN A 65 -4.88 -3.50 14.25
N ASN A 66 -3.65 -3.32 13.74
CA ASN A 66 -2.49 -4.15 14.09
C ASN A 66 -2.60 -5.65 13.69
N ALA A 67 -3.38 -5.98 12.65
CA ALA A 67 -3.55 -7.34 12.15
C ALA A 67 -2.22 -8.08 11.90
N THR A 68 -2.24 -9.40 12.13
CA THR A 68 -1.10 -10.29 11.86
C THR A 68 -1.01 -10.59 10.36
N ASP A 69 0.16 -11.10 9.93
CA ASP A 69 0.38 -11.41 8.51
C ASP A 69 -0.60 -12.49 7.99
N GLU A 70 -1.06 -13.38 8.87
CA GLU A 70 -2.07 -14.41 8.58
C GLU A 70 -3.46 -13.82 8.35
N GLU A 71 -3.90 -12.92 9.24
CA GLU A 71 -5.19 -12.22 9.11
C GLU A 71 -5.24 -11.37 7.84
N VAL A 72 -4.14 -10.68 7.52
CA VAL A 72 -4.04 -9.90 6.28
C VAL A 72 -4.10 -10.81 5.06
N LEU A 73 -3.47 -11.98 5.11
CA LEU A 73 -3.53 -12.95 4.02
C LEU A 73 -4.95 -13.51 3.83
N GLN A 74 -5.65 -13.81 4.92
CA GLN A 74 -7.05 -14.24 4.86
C GLN A 74 -7.95 -13.15 4.28
N ALA A 75 -7.84 -11.91 4.77
CA ALA A 75 -8.64 -10.80 4.28
C ALA A 75 -8.38 -10.48 2.79
N LEU A 76 -7.14 -10.72 2.32
CA LEU A 76 -6.79 -10.64 0.90
C LEU A 76 -7.44 -11.75 0.06
N ARG A 77 -7.52 -12.97 0.59
CA ARG A 77 -8.23 -14.09 -0.06
C ARG A 77 -9.71 -13.78 -0.19
N ASP A 78 -10.32 -13.35 0.90
CA ASP A 78 -11.75 -13.05 0.97
C ASP A 78 -12.12 -11.91 0.02
N SER A 79 -11.20 -10.96 -0.18
CA SER A 79 -11.37 -9.86 -1.13
C SER A 79 -11.04 -10.23 -2.59
N GLY A 80 -10.46 -11.40 -2.86
CA GLY A 80 -10.02 -11.82 -4.20
C GLY A 80 -8.91 -10.95 -4.78
N LEU A 81 -8.08 -10.32 -3.94
CA LEU A 81 -7.08 -9.33 -4.36
C LEU A 81 -5.64 -9.90 -4.44
N GLU A 82 -5.49 -11.21 -4.37
CA GLU A 82 -4.18 -11.88 -4.38
C GLU A 82 -3.39 -11.59 -5.67
N ASP A 83 -4.02 -11.73 -6.83
CA ASP A 83 -3.37 -11.48 -8.13
C ASP A 83 -3.00 -10.01 -8.29
N TYR A 84 -3.88 -9.12 -7.81
CA TYR A 84 -3.61 -7.69 -7.80
C TYR A 84 -2.36 -7.37 -6.97
N MET A 85 -2.16 -8.03 -5.83
CA MET A 85 -0.98 -7.83 -4.99
C MET A 85 0.32 -8.38 -5.57
N ARG A 86 0.24 -9.48 -6.35
CA ARG A 86 1.39 -10.11 -6.99
C ARG A 86 1.91 -9.28 -8.17
N GLU A 87 1.01 -8.57 -8.83
CA GLU A 87 1.35 -7.71 -9.94
C GLU A 87 2.29 -6.56 -9.50
N ARG A 88 3.44 -6.46 -10.17
CA ARG A 88 4.37 -5.36 -9.98
C ARG A 88 4.02 -4.23 -10.94
N VAL A 89 3.83 -3.05 -10.37
CA VAL A 89 3.72 -1.82 -11.16
C VAL A 89 5.12 -1.43 -11.59
N LYS A 90 5.39 -1.39 -12.89
CA LYS A 90 6.63 -0.82 -13.41
C LYS A 90 6.51 0.69 -13.24
N ILE A 91 7.33 1.27 -12.37
CA ILE A 91 7.35 2.71 -12.15
C ILE A 91 8.42 3.27 -13.08
N THR A 92 8.00 3.87 -14.19
CA THR A 92 8.89 4.74 -14.96
C THR A 92 8.91 6.14 -14.33
N PRO A 93 10.00 6.92 -14.49
CA PRO A 93 10.06 8.31 -14.01
C PRO A 93 8.89 9.17 -14.52
N LYS A 94 8.36 8.85 -15.71
CA LYS A 94 7.23 9.54 -16.35
C LYS A 94 5.91 9.34 -15.59
N GLU A 95 5.64 8.14 -15.10
CA GLU A 95 4.45 7.84 -14.28
C GLU A 95 4.53 8.50 -12.89
N LEU A 96 5.74 8.61 -12.34
CA LEU A 96 5.96 9.27 -11.04
C LEU A 96 5.69 10.79 -11.10
N ILE A 97 5.90 11.41 -12.27
CA ILE A 97 5.53 12.81 -12.54
C ILE A 97 4.01 12.92 -12.75
N TYR A 98 3.41 11.98 -13.49
CA TYR A 98 1.95 11.97 -13.75
C TYR A 98 1.13 11.82 -12.46
N VAL A 99 1.52 10.89 -11.59
CA VAL A 99 0.95 10.68 -10.24
C VAL A 99 0.98 11.97 -9.40
N LYS A 100 2.13 12.63 -9.35
CA LYS A 100 2.28 13.89 -8.60
C LYS A 100 1.47 15.04 -9.23
N SER A 101 1.38 15.07 -10.55
CA SER A 101 0.58 16.07 -11.26
C SER A 101 -0.92 15.91 -10.98
N GLN A 102 -1.44 14.67 -10.96
CA GLN A 102 -2.83 14.35 -10.63
C GLN A 102 -3.18 14.75 -9.18
N ALA A 103 -2.29 14.47 -8.22
CA ALA A 103 -2.47 14.87 -6.82
C ALA A 103 -2.42 16.40 -6.60
N THR A 104 -1.80 17.16 -7.53
CA THR A 104 -1.68 18.63 -7.44
C THR A 104 -2.83 19.35 -8.16
N ILE A 105 -3.39 18.75 -9.23
CA ILE A 105 -4.52 19.32 -9.99
C ILE A 105 -5.85 19.18 -9.23
N ALA A 106 -5.96 18.20 -8.34
CA ALA A 106 -7.15 17.99 -7.50
C ALA A 106 -7.14 18.78 -6.17
N LYS A 107 -6.33 19.85 -6.09
CA LYS A 107 -6.19 20.72 -4.91
C LYS A 107 -6.86 22.07 -5.12
#